data_AF-A0A497CFL7-F1
#
_entry.id   AF-A0A497CFL7-F1
#
_cell.length_a   1.000
_cell.length_b   1.000
_cell.length_c   1.000
_cell.angle_alpha   90.00
_cell.angle_beta   90.00
_cell.angle_gamma   90.00
#
_symmetry.space_group_name_H-M   'P 1'
#
loop_
_entity.id
_entity.type
_entity.pdbx_description
1 polymer ?
#
loop_
_entity_poly.entity_id
_entity_poly.type
_entity_poly.pdbx_seq_one_letter_code
_entity_poly.pdbx_strand_id
1 'polypeptide(L)'
;MIENYLDILPEVENALENNLPVVALESTIISHGMPYPQNKATALQVEQIVRDNGVIPATIALLDGKIKVGLTENEIDYLAKSGSEIVKASRRDLPFLLSQKIDGATTVASTMIAANLAGIRVFATGGIGGVHRGASESFDISAD
;
A
#
# COMPACT_ATOMS: atom_id res chain seq x y z
N MET A 1 -15.63 13.08 3.71
CA MET A 1 -15.74 11.62 3.49
C MET A 1 -14.31 11.07 3.49
N ILE A 2 -14.06 9.76 3.32
CA ILE A 2 -12.72 9.14 3.54
C ILE A 2 -11.59 9.79 2.71
N GLU A 3 -11.93 10.47 1.62
CA GLU A 3 -11.05 11.27 0.76
C GLU A 3 -10.31 12.36 1.53
N ASN A 4 -10.88 12.88 2.63
CA ASN A 4 -10.23 13.89 3.48
C ASN A 4 -8.98 13.36 4.20
N TYR A 5 -8.77 12.04 4.18
CA TYR A 5 -7.61 11.38 4.75
C TYR A 5 -6.52 11.10 3.71
N LEU A 6 -6.74 11.38 2.42
CA LEU A 6 -5.71 11.22 1.40
C LEU A 6 -4.58 12.24 1.60
N ASP A 7 -3.36 11.76 1.40
CA ASP A 7 -2.13 12.53 1.33
C ASP A 7 -1.32 11.95 0.16
N ILE A 8 -1.37 12.64 -0.98
CA ILE A 8 -0.76 12.18 -2.23
C ILE A 8 0.62 12.84 -2.35
N LEU A 9 1.65 12.02 -2.59
CA LEU A 9 3.01 12.53 -2.79
C LEU A 9 3.03 13.46 -4.02
N PRO A 10 3.71 14.63 -3.98
CA PRO A 10 3.67 15.61 -5.07
C PRO A 10 4.02 15.07 -6.46
N GLU A 11 4.93 14.09 -6.55
CA GLU A 11 5.26 13.43 -7.81
C GLU A 11 4.07 12.64 -8.39
N VAL A 12 3.33 11.94 -7.54
CA VAL A 12 2.15 11.17 -7.92
C VAL A 12 1.00 12.10 -8.29
N GLU A 13 0.78 13.16 -7.51
CA GLU A 13 -0.22 14.19 -7.80
C GLU A 13 0.04 14.84 -9.16
N ASN A 14 1.27 15.26 -9.42
CA ASN A 14 1.66 15.83 -10.71
C ASN A 14 1.45 14.84 -11.87
N ALA A 15 1.76 13.56 -11.67
CA ALA A 15 1.54 12.53 -12.68
C ALA A 15 0.05 12.38 -13.02
N LEU A 16 -0.81 12.36 -12.01
CA LEU A 16 -2.26 12.26 -12.17
C LEU A 16 -2.84 13.48 -12.90
N GLU A 17 -2.43 14.69 -12.52
CA GLU A 17 -2.87 15.93 -13.17
C GLU A 17 -2.46 16.02 -14.65
N ASN A 18 -1.29 15.45 -14.99
CA ASN A 18 -0.75 15.47 -16.35
C ASN A 18 -1.08 14.20 -17.17
N ASN A 19 -1.98 13.34 -16.67
CA ASN A 19 -2.35 12.07 -17.30
C ASN A 19 -1.14 11.16 -17.62
N LEU A 20 -0.10 11.21 -16.77
CA LEU A 20 1.03 10.32 -16.84
C LEU A 20 0.67 8.97 -16.19
N PRO A 21 1.26 7.85 -16.65
CA PRO A 21 0.93 6.54 -16.12
C PRO A 21 1.43 6.40 -14.67
N VAL A 22 0.53 5.95 -13.79
CA VAL A 22 0.81 5.66 -12.38
C VAL A 22 0.46 4.22 -12.07
N VAL A 23 1.33 3.53 -11.33
CA VAL A 23 1.07 2.18 -10.81
C VAL A 23 1.12 2.21 -9.28
N ALA A 24 0.02 1.82 -8.65
CA ALA A 24 -0.03 1.63 -7.21
C ALA A 24 0.79 0.38 -6.80
N LEU A 25 1.34 0.41 -5.58
CA LEU A 25 2.04 -0.70 -4.95
C LEU A 25 1.59 -0.83 -3.48
N GLU A 26 1.50 -2.05 -2.95
CA GLU A 26 1.08 -2.27 -1.55
C GLU A 26 2.25 -2.19 -0.56
N SER A 27 1.94 -1.99 0.72
CA SER A 27 2.94 -1.98 1.80
C SER A 27 2.94 -3.22 2.70
N THR A 28 1.92 -4.09 2.63
CA THR A 28 1.93 -5.35 3.41
C THR A 28 3.15 -6.21 3.08
N ILE A 29 3.55 -6.27 1.81
CA ILE A 29 4.74 -7.02 1.39
C ILE A 29 6.02 -6.49 2.05
N ILE A 30 6.07 -5.20 2.40
CA ILE A 30 7.20 -4.54 3.06
C ILE A 30 7.26 -4.94 4.54
N SER A 31 6.15 -4.80 5.27
CA SER A 31 6.14 -5.01 6.73
C SER A 31 5.94 -6.47 7.14
N HIS A 32 5.26 -7.28 6.33
CA HIS A 32 4.84 -8.65 6.68
C HIS A 32 5.24 -9.71 5.66
N GLY A 33 5.62 -9.32 4.44
CA GLY A 33 5.93 -10.27 3.37
C GLY A 33 7.39 -10.71 3.31
N MET A 34 8.31 -9.88 3.80
CA MET A 34 9.75 -10.13 3.69
C MET A 34 10.50 -9.64 4.95
N PRO A 35 11.63 -10.27 5.31
CA PRO A 35 12.46 -9.80 6.42
C PRO A 35 13.26 -8.54 6.05
N TYR A 36 13.66 -7.77 7.07
CA TYR A 36 14.63 -6.69 6.90
C TYR A 36 16.06 -7.25 6.75
N PRO A 37 16.90 -6.71 5.84
CA PRO A 37 16.69 -5.54 4.97
C PRO A 37 16.10 -5.84 3.59
N GLN A 38 15.75 -7.10 3.29
CA GLN A 38 15.28 -7.52 1.97
C GLN A 38 13.95 -6.85 1.60
N ASN A 39 13.06 -6.62 2.56
CA ASN A 39 11.82 -5.89 2.35
C ASN A 39 12.04 -4.48 1.79
N LYS A 40 12.93 -3.69 2.41
CA LYS A 40 13.31 -2.36 1.94
C LYS A 40 13.92 -2.43 0.54
N ALA A 41 14.93 -3.29 0.38
CA ALA A 41 15.64 -3.42 -0.89
C ALA A 41 14.69 -3.78 -2.04
N THR A 42 13.75 -4.71 -1.78
CA THR A 42 12.75 -5.12 -2.77
C THR A 42 11.77 -4.00 -3.08
N ALA A 43 11.26 -3.28 -2.07
CA ALA A 43 10.35 -2.16 -2.28
C ALA A 43 10.97 -1.09 -3.20
N LEU A 44 12.21 -0.69 -2.90
CA LEU A 44 12.93 0.31 -3.70
C LEU A 44 13.28 -0.21 -5.10
N GLN A 45 13.65 -1.49 -5.23
CA GLN A 45 13.90 -2.10 -6.55
C GLN A 45 12.64 -2.14 -7.41
N VAL A 46 11.48 -2.46 -6.83
CA VAL A 46 10.21 -2.46 -7.55
C VAL A 46 9.85 -1.04 -8.00
N GLU A 47 9.99 -0.03 -7.14
CA GLU A 47 9.79 1.37 -7.54
C GLU A 47 10.72 1.76 -8.69
N GLN A 48 11.99 1.37 -8.63
CA GLN A 48 12.96 1.64 -9.69
C GLN A 48 12.57 0.96 -11.01
N ILE A 49 12.14 -0.30 -10.99
CA ILE A 49 11.69 -1.02 -12.20
C ILE A 49 10.49 -0.30 -12.84
N VAL A 50 9.54 0.18 -12.04
CA VAL A 50 8.39 0.96 -12.54
C VAL A 50 8.88 2.26 -13.21
N ARG A 51 9.81 2.98 -12.58
CA ARG A 51 10.42 4.19 -13.13
C ARG A 51 11.19 3.94 -14.43
N ASP A 52 11.95 2.85 -14.50
CA ASP A 52 12.72 2.46 -15.69
C ASP A 52 11.80 2.17 -16.90
N ASN A 53 10.53 1.87 -16.67
CA ASN A 53 9.49 1.72 -17.69
C ASN A 53 8.73 3.02 -18.00
N GLY A 54 9.18 4.17 -17.48
CA GLY A 54 8.56 5.47 -17.70
C GLY A 54 7.23 5.66 -16.96
N VAL A 55 7.02 4.90 -15.88
CA VAL A 55 5.79 4.93 -15.07
C VAL A 55 6.12 5.46 -13.68
N ILE A 56 5.18 6.17 -13.05
CA ILE A 56 5.34 6.70 -11.70
C ILE A 56 4.82 5.68 -10.68
N PRO A 57 5.67 5.18 -9.75
CA PRO A 57 5.21 4.29 -8.68
C PRO A 57 4.49 5.08 -7.58
N ALA A 58 3.44 4.48 -7.03
CA ALA A 58 2.73 5.02 -5.88
C ALA A 58 2.58 3.91 -4.82
N THR A 59 3.61 3.71 -3.99
CA THR A 59 3.51 2.82 -2.82
C THR A 59 2.52 3.41 -1.82
N ILE A 60 1.59 2.60 -1.31
CA ILE A 60 0.49 3.05 -0.46
C ILE A 60 0.61 2.49 0.96
N ALA A 61 0.49 3.35 1.97
CA ALA A 61 0.44 2.97 3.38
C ALA A 61 -0.48 3.89 4.18
N LEU A 62 -0.77 3.54 5.43
CA LEU A 62 -1.39 4.44 6.40
C LEU A 62 -0.31 4.96 7.35
N LEU A 63 -0.12 6.28 7.43
CA LEU A 63 0.86 6.90 8.33
C LEU A 63 0.27 8.15 8.98
N ASP A 64 0.41 8.31 10.30
CA ASP A 64 -0.14 9.44 11.10
C ASP A 64 -1.61 9.77 10.77
N GLY A 65 -2.42 8.71 10.63
CA GLY A 65 -3.84 8.83 10.31
C GLY A 65 -4.11 9.39 8.91
N LYS A 66 -3.19 9.25 7.97
CA LYS A 66 -3.37 9.58 6.55
C LYS A 66 -3.22 8.35 5.68
N ILE A 67 -3.96 8.31 4.58
CA ILE A 67 -3.78 7.37 3.48
C ILE A 67 -2.72 7.99 2.56
N LYS A 68 -1.48 7.53 2.69
CA LYS A 68 -0.35 8.00 1.88
C LYS A 68 -0.37 7.31 0.52
N VAL A 69 -0.35 8.09 -0.56
CA VAL A 69 -0.31 7.61 -1.93
C VAL A 69 0.99 8.07 -2.58
N GLY A 70 1.94 7.15 -2.68
CA GLY A 70 3.36 7.46 -2.86
C GLY A 70 4.03 7.63 -1.49
N LEU A 71 5.17 6.96 -1.31
CA LEU A 71 5.99 7.06 -0.11
C LEU A 71 7.36 7.60 -0.45
N THR A 72 7.96 8.30 0.50
CA THR A 72 9.38 8.63 0.48
C THR A 72 10.22 7.41 0.85
N GLU A 73 11.50 7.40 0.46
CA GLU A 73 12.44 6.34 0.85
C GLU A 73 12.52 6.18 2.38
N ASN A 74 12.41 7.28 3.13
CA ASN A 74 12.41 7.25 4.60
C ASN A 74 11.17 6.57 5.17
N GLU A 75 10.00 6.79 4.58
CA GLU A 75 8.77 6.11 4.98
C GLU A 75 8.81 4.61 4.63
N ILE A 76 9.40 4.25 3.48
CA ILE A 76 9.65 2.85 3.12
C ILE A 76 10.62 2.20 4.12
N ASP A 77 11.72 2.88 4.46
CA ASP A 77 12.71 2.40 5.44
C ASP A 77 12.08 2.24 6.83
N TYR A 78 11.22 3.17 7.23
CA TYR A 78 10.44 3.08 8.47
C TYR A 78 9.56 1.83 8.49
N LEU A 79 8.71 1.63 7.48
CA LEU A 79 7.83 0.45 7.38
C LEU A 79 8.62 -0.87 7.39
N ALA A 80 9.76 -0.87 6.71
CA ALA A 80 10.64 -2.02 6.60
C ALA A 80 11.33 -2.39 7.92
N LYS A 81 11.79 -1.39 8.68
CA LYS A 81 12.43 -1.58 9.99
C LYS A 81 11.42 -1.94 11.08
N SER A 82 10.26 -1.30 11.07
CA SER A 82 9.20 -1.54 12.05
C SER A 82 8.54 -2.91 11.87
N GLY A 83 8.48 -3.43 10.64
CA GLY A 83 8.06 -4.81 10.38
C GLY A 83 6.70 -5.14 10.99
N SER A 84 6.65 -6.16 11.83
CA SER A 84 5.42 -6.66 12.47
C SER A 84 4.76 -5.69 13.47
N GLU A 85 5.44 -4.62 13.88
CA GLU A 85 4.83 -3.58 14.72
C GLU A 85 3.83 -2.71 13.93
N ILE A 86 3.97 -2.67 12.60
CA ILE A 86 3.02 -2.00 11.72
C ILE A 86 1.79 -2.89 11.55
N VAL A 87 0.59 -2.34 11.73
CA VAL A 87 -0.64 -3.15 11.61
C VAL A 87 -0.87 -3.55 10.14
N LYS A 88 -1.11 -4.84 9.88
CA LYS A 88 -1.60 -5.30 8.57
C LYS A 88 -3.03 -4.83 8.36
N ALA A 89 -3.23 -3.88 7.46
CA ALA A 89 -4.49 -3.15 7.27
C ALA A 89 -5.30 -3.66 6.08
N SER A 90 -6.43 -4.32 6.35
CA SER A 90 -7.48 -4.63 5.38
C SER A 90 -8.63 -3.62 5.47
N ARG A 91 -9.66 -3.80 4.63
CA ARG A 91 -10.79 -2.87 4.48
C ARG A 91 -11.45 -2.49 5.80
N ARG A 92 -11.64 -3.47 6.69
CA ARG A 92 -12.30 -3.27 7.99
C ARG A 92 -11.46 -2.45 8.97
N ASP A 93 -10.14 -2.43 8.77
CA ASP A 93 -9.18 -1.82 9.68
C ASP A 93 -9.01 -0.32 9.38
N LEU A 94 -9.23 0.10 8.12
CA LEU A 94 -9.04 1.48 7.66
C LEU A 94 -9.67 2.54 8.57
N PRO A 95 -10.96 2.47 8.95
CA PRO A 95 -11.58 3.55 9.74
C PRO A 95 -10.96 3.70 11.12
N PHE A 96 -10.63 2.56 11.76
CA PHE A 96 -10.03 2.55 13.08
C PHE A 96 -8.61 3.14 13.05
N LEU A 97 -7.76 2.61 12.16
CA LEU A 97 -6.36 3.04 12.04
C LEU A 97 -6.26 4.54 11.70
N LEU A 98 -7.09 5.03 10.77
CA LEU A 98 -7.14 6.45 10.43
C LEU A 98 -7.59 7.32 11.61
N SER A 99 -8.63 6.90 12.34
CA SER A 99 -9.16 7.67 13.48
C SER A 99 -8.19 7.73 14.66
N GLN A 100 -7.43 6.66 14.90
CA GLN A 100 -6.49 6.55 16.01
C GLN A 100 -5.06 6.98 15.64
N LYS A 101 -4.83 7.36 14.38
CA LYS A 101 -3.50 7.67 13.84
C LYS A 101 -2.50 6.53 14.06
N ILE A 102 -2.96 5.30 13.90
CA ILE A 102 -2.12 4.11 13.98
C ILE A 102 -1.61 3.79 12.57
N ASP A 103 -0.31 3.57 12.46
CA ASP A 103 0.32 3.24 11.19
C ASP A 103 -0.06 1.84 10.71
N GLY A 104 -0.23 1.70 9.40
CA GLY A 104 -0.74 0.48 8.80
C GLY A 104 -0.13 0.19 7.43
N ALA A 105 0.27 -1.07 7.25
CA ALA A 105 0.70 -1.62 5.97
C ALA A 105 -0.54 -2.10 5.23
N THR A 106 -0.86 -1.50 4.09
CA THR A 106 -2.08 -1.81 3.34
C THR A 106 -1.94 -3.15 2.65
N THR A 107 -2.97 -3.98 2.78
CA THR A 107 -3.18 -5.20 1.98
C THR A 107 -3.74 -4.83 0.60
N VAL A 108 -3.77 -5.78 -0.32
CA VAL A 108 -4.41 -5.64 -1.64
C VAL A 108 -5.79 -4.94 -1.56
N ALA A 109 -6.70 -5.40 -0.69
CA ALA A 109 -8.01 -4.76 -0.51
C ALA A 109 -7.93 -3.26 -0.18
N SER A 110 -7.07 -2.89 0.78
CA SER A 110 -6.90 -1.51 1.22
C SER A 110 -6.17 -0.66 0.18
N THR A 111 -5.16 -1.22 -0.49
CA THR A 111 -4.42 -0.57 -1.57
C THR A 111 -5.35 -0.27 -2.74
N MET A 112 -6.25 -1.19 -3.10
CA MET A 112 -7.25 -0.96 -4.16
C MET A 112 -8.22 0.19 -3.81
N ILE A 113 -8.68 0.25 -2.56
CA ILE A 113 -9.54 1.35 -2.09
C ILE A 113 -8.79 2.69 -2.22
N ALA A 114 -7.58 2.78 -1.67
CA ALA A 114 -6.78 4.00 -1.72
C ALA A 114 -6.42 4.43 -3.14
N ALA A 115 -5.98 3.49 -3.98
CA ALA A 115 -5.67 3.73 -5.39
C ALA A 115 -6.89 4.27 -6.15
N ASN A 116 -8.07 3.67 -5.95
CA ASN A 116 -9.30 4.15 -6.59
C ASN A 116 -9.70 5.55 -6.11
N LEU A 117 -9.54 5.85 -4.80
CA LEU A 117 -9.79 7.20 -4.26
C LEU A 117 -8.84 8.25 -4.86
N ALA A 118 -7.59 7.86 -5.15
CA ALA A 118 -6.59 8.71 -5.80
C ALA A 118 -6.69 8.74 -7.34
N GLY A 119 -7.62 7.99 -7.94
CA GLY A 119 -7.77 7.93 -9.41
C GLY A 119 -6.76 7.02 -10.13
N ILE A 120 -5.99 6.21 -9.42
CA ILE A 120 -5.05 5.24 -9.99
C ILE A 120 -5.79 3.97 -10.40
N ARG A 121 -5.56 3.51 -11.65
CA ARG A 121 -6.32 2.40 -12.26
C ARG A 121 -5.52 1.09 -12.39
N VAL A 122 -4.22 1.13 -12.13
CA VAL A 122 -3.32 -0.03 -12.23
C VAL A 122 -2.62 -0.23 -10.89
N PHE A 123 -2.60 -1.47 -10.41
CA PHE A 123 -1.98 -1.87 -9.16
C PHE A 123 -1.18 -3.16 -9.39
N ALA A 124 0.10 -3.15 -9.02
CA ALA A 124 0.97 -4.32 -9.07
C ALA A 124 1.24 -4.86 -7.64
N THR A 125 1.10 -6.18 -7.47
CA THR A 125 1.42 -6.93 -6.24
C THR A 125 2.07 -8.27 -6.63
N GLY A 126 2.63 -8.99 -5.65
CA GLY A 126 3.12 -10.36 -5.84
C GLY A 126 2.00 -11.39 -5.98
N GLY A 127 0.93 -11.26 -5.20
CA GLY A 127 -0.19 -12.22 -5.23
C GLY A 127 -1.36 -11.76 -4.38
N ILE A 128 -2.57 -12.02 -4.86
CA ILE A 128 -3.81 -11.67 -4.16
C ILE A 128 -4.11 -12.70 -3.06
N GLY A 129 -4.84 -12.29 -2.03
CA GLY A 129 -5.52 -13.20 -1.13
C GLY A 129 -6.65 -13.95 -1.84
N GLY A 130 -7.29 -14.87 -1.13
CA GLY A 130 -8.40 -15.64 -1.67
C GLY A 130 -9.00 -16.60 -0.66
N VAL A 131 -9.64 -17.65 -1.18
CA VAL A 131 -10.24 -18.71 -0.37
C VAL A 131 -9.14 -19.61 0.18
N HIS A 132 -9.04 -19.72 1.50
CA HIS A 132 -8.05 -20.60 2.13
C HIS A 132 -8.45 -22.08 2.02
N ARG A 133 -7.46 -22.97 2.10
CA ARG A 133 -7.73 -24.43 2.17
C ARG A 133 -8.49 -24.75 3.46
N GLY A 134 -9.64 -25.43 3.34
CA GLY A 134 -10.53 -25.71 4.47
C GLY A 134 -11.60 -24.64 4.74
N ALA A 135 -11.71 -23.60 3.90
CA ALA A 135 -12.70 -22.54 4.04
C ALA A 135 -14.16 -23.02 3.97
N SER A 136 -14.43 -24.22 3.46
CA SER A 136 -15.77 -24.84 3.54
C SER A 136 -16.25 -25.05 4.98
N GLU A 137 -15.33 -25.12 5.95
CA GLU A 137 -15.62 -25.28 7.37
C GLU A 137 -15.27 -24.00 8.16
N SER A 138 -14.11 -23.39 7.88
CA SER A 138 -13.60 -22.25 8.65
C SER A 138 -14.14 -20.89 8.21
N PHE A 139 -14.60 -20.78 6.96
CA PHE A 139 -15.01 -19.54 6.29
C PHE A 139 -13.88 -18.49 6.22
N ASP A 140 -12.62 -18.96 6.22
CA ASP A 140 -11.43 -18.11 6.06
C ASP A 140 -11.24 -17.73 4.58
N ILE A 141 -11.73 -16.54 4.22
CA ILE A 141 -11.74 -16.00 2.87
C ILE A 141 -11.25 -14.55 2.93
N SER A 142 -10.24 -14.23 2.12
CA SER A 142 -9.69 -12.86 2.05
C SER A 142 -10.75 -11.83 1.65
N ALA A 143 -10.53 -10.59 2.10
CA ALA A 143 -11.34 -9.44 1.73
C ALA A 143 -10.85 -8.71 0.47
N ASP A 144 -9.75 -9.19 -0.13
CA ASP A 144 -9.26 -8.76 -1.45
C ASP A 144 -10.28 -9.07 -2.55
#